data_AF-A0A356E2F3-F1
#
_entry.id   AF-A0A356E2F3-F1
#
_cell.length_a   1.000
_cell.length_b   1.000
_cell.length_c   1.000
_cell.angle_alpha   90.00
_cell.angle_beta   90.00
_cell.angle_gamma   90.00
#
_symmetry.space_group_name_H-M   'P 1'
#
loop_
_entity.id
_entity.type
_entity.pdbx_description
1 polymer ?
#
loop_
_entity_poly.entity_id
_entity_poly.type
_entity_poly.pdbx_seq_one_letter_code
_entity_poly.pdbx_strand_id
1 'polypeptide(L)' 'NLGIHADRAQSFHADSEGIQANFDAVCDAVCSVRAYKTVPENWNQEIKQDFEKRRSKKR' A
#
# COMPACT_ATOMS: atom_id res chain seq x y z
N ASN A 1 15.70 -6.27 -17.19
CA ASN A 1 15.30 -6.41 -15.78
C ASN A 1 13.79 -6.58 -15.76
N LEU A 2 13.25 -7.68 -15.23
CA LEU A 2 11.81 -7.92 -15.13
C LEU A 2 11.39 -7.67 -13.68
N GLY A 3 10.38 -6.83 -13.45
CA GLY A 3 9.86 -6.54 -12.11
C GLY A 3 9.53 -5.07 -11.86
N ILE A 4 9.10 -4.79 -10.64
CA ILE A 4 8.89 -3.43 -10.11
C ILE A 4 9.98 -3.09 -9.10
N HIS A 5 10.24 -1.80 -8.89
CA HIS A 5 11.16 -1.37 -7.83
C HIS A 5 10.63 -1.75 -6.44
N ALA A 6 11.54 -2.00 -5.49
CA ALA A 6 11.17 -2.44 -4.14
C ALA A 6 10.29 -1.42 -3.39
N ASP A 7 10.46 -0.12 -3.66
CA ASP A 7 9.62 0.97 -3.13
C ASP A 7 8.18 0.96 -3.70
N ARG A 8 7.93 0.16 -4.73
CA ARG A 8 6.59 -0.07 -5.32
C ARG A 8 5.94 -1.37 -4.85
N ALA A 9 6.63 -2.18 -4.05
CA ALA A 9 6.07 -3.39 -3.46
C ALA A 9 5.55 -3.13 -2.04
N GLN A 10 4.41 -3.74 -1.69
CA GLN A 10 3.85 -3.72 -0.33
C GLN A 10 3.11 -5.03 -0.04
N SER A 11 3.23 -5.53 1.20
CA SER A 11 2.46 -6.67 1.69
C SER A 11 1.20 -6.19 2.40
N PHE A 12 0.11 -6.94 2.30
CA PHE A 12 -1.15 -6.69 2.99
C PHE A 12 -1.78 -8.03 3.40
N HIS A 13 -2.74 -8.00 4.34
CA HIS A 13 -3.51 -9.21 4.65
C HIS A 13 -4.63 -9.37 3.62
N ALA A 14 -4.74 -10.53 2.98
CA ALA A 14 -5.77 -10.82 1.98
C ALA A 14 -7.15 -11.11 2.61
N ASP A 15 -7.60 -10.23 3.49
CA ASP A 15 -8.93 -10.21 4.12
C ASP A 15 -9.66 -8.90 3.75
N SER A 16 -10.91 -8.77 4.18
CA SER A 16 -11.74 -7.60 3.84
C SER A 16 -11.11 -6.28 4.27
N GLU A 17 -10.53 -6.23 5.48
CA GLU A 17 -9.88 -5.03 6.01
C GLU A 17 -8.62 -4.67 5.20
N GLY A 18 -7.77 -5.66 4.90
CA GLY A 18 -6.54 -5.42 4.16
C GLY A 18 -6.77 -5.11 2.69
N ILE A 19 -7.80 -5.71 2.06
CA ILE A 19 -8.21 -5.37 0.70
C ILE A 19 -8.68 -3.92 0.64
N GLN A 20 -9.48 -3.47 1.59
CA GLN A 20 -9.96 -2.09 1.66
C GLN A 20 -8.78 -1.11 1.79
N ALA A 21 -7.90 -1.32 2.77
CA ALA A 21 -6.72 -0.47 2.99
C ALA A 21 -5.79 -0.44 1.76
N ASN A 22 -5.61 -1.57 1.07
CA ASN A 22 -4.83 -1.63 -0.16
C ASN A 22 -5.50 -0.84 -1.29
N PHE A 23 -6.81 -0.97 -1.47
CA PHE A 23 -7.53 -0.28 -2.52
C PHE A 23 -7.50 1.24 -2.35
N ASP A 24 -7.73 1.73 -1.12
CA ASP A 24 -7.75 3.17 -0.82
C ASP A 24 -6.37 3.80 -1.07
N ALA A 25 -5.30 3.20 -0.53
CA ALA A 25 -3.94 3.68 -0.71
C ALA A 25 -3.49 3.70 -2.18
N VAL A 26 -3.86 2.66 -2.97
CA VAL A 26 -3.56 2.63 -4.41
C VAL A 26 -4.36 3.68 -5.16
N CYS A 27 -5.64 3.89 -4.81
CA CYS A 27 -6.46 4.94 -5.41
C CYS A 27 -5.85 6.33 -5.19
N ASP A 28 -5.42 6.63 -3.96
CA ASP A 28 -4.78 7.91 -3.62
C ASP A 28 -3.45 8.10 -4.36
N ALA A 29 -2.65 7.04 -4.46
CA ALA A 29 -1.42 7.05 -5.25
C ALA A 29 -1.70 7.34 -6.74
N VAL A 30 -2.72 6.70 -7.32
CA VAL A 30 -3.12 6.92 -8.71
C VAL A 30 -3.64 8.35 -8.93
N CYS A 31 -4.41 8.90 -7.99
CA CYS A 31 -4.84 10.30 -8.02
C CYS A 31 -3.63 11.24 -8.03
N SER A 32 -2.64 10.98 -7.18
CA SER A 32 -1.39 11.75 -7.13
C SER A 32 -0.60 11.65 -8.44
N VAL A 33 -0.51 10.48 -9.05
CA VAL A 33 0.13 10.31 -10.37
C VAL A 33 -0.60 11.09 -11.45
N ARG A 34 -1.94 11.11 -11.44
CA ARG A 34 -2.74 11.86 -12.41
C ARG A 34 -2.49 13.37 -12.29
N ALA A 35 -2.47 13.88 -11.06
CA ALA A 35 -2.29 15.31 -10.78
C ALA A 35 -0.84 15.79 -10.93
N TYR A 36 0.13 15.00 -10.45
CA TYR A 36 1.51 15.45 -10.23
C TYR A 36 2.57 14.61 -10.96
N LYS A 37 2.16 13.58 -11.73
CA LYS A 37 3.06 12.67 -12.46
C LYS A 37 4.08 11.94 -11.58
N THR A 38 3.82 11.87 -10.28
CA THR A 38 4.70 11.20 -9.31
C THR A 38 3.87 10.30 -8.39
N VAL A 39 4.50 9.21 -7.94
CA VAL A 39 3.95 8.37 -6.87
C VAL A 39 4.56 8.87 -5.56
N PRO A 40 3.74 9.27 -4.56
CA PRO A 40 4.25 9.69 -3.26
C PRO A 40 5.16 8.65 -2.62
N GLU A 41 6.25 9.07 -1.97
CA GLU A 41 7.20 8.14 -1.31
C GLU A 41 6.51 7.29 -0.23
N ASN A 42 5.49 7.86 0.43
CA ASN A 42 4.73 7.24 1.50
C ASN A 42 3.39 6.65 1.04
N TRP A 43 3.19 6.39 -0.25
CA TRP A 43 1.93 5.88 -0.81
C TRP A 43 1.36 4.64 -0.10
N ASN A 44 2.24 3.80 0.46
CA ASN A 44 1.88 2.54 1.10
C ASN A 44 1.87 2.60 2.63
N GLN A 45 1.97 3.80 3.22
CA GLN A 45 2.11 3.97 4.66
C GLN A 45 0.95 3.34 5.43
N GLU A 46 -0.29 3.53 4.96
CA GLU A 46 -1.49 2.99 5.63
C GLU A 46 -1.51 1.47 5.57
N ILE A 47 -1.24 0.88 4.39
CA ILE A 47 -1.15 -0.57 4.21
C ILE A 47 -0.08 -1.17 5.14
N LYS A 48 1.10 -0.55 5.20
CA LYS A 48 2.21 -1.00 6.06
C LYS A 48 1.81 -0.99 7.53
N GLN A 49 1.17 0.08 7.99
CA GLN A 49 0.74 0.22 9.38
C GLN A 49 -0.33 -0.81 9.74
N ASP A 50 -1.33 -0.98 8.86
CA ASP A 50 -2.38 -1.97 9.02
C ASP A 50 -1.82 -3.39 9.08
N PHE A 51 -0.93 -3.73 8.14
CA PHE A 51 -0.27 -5.03 8.08
C PHE A 51 0.48 -5.35 9.37
N GLU A 52 1.34 -4.44 9.85
CA GLU A 52 2.13 -4.65 11.07
C GLU A 52 1.27 -4.71 12.33
N LYS A 53 0.26 -3.83 12.44
CA LYS A 53 -0.69 -3.85 13.57
C LYS A 53 -1.40 -5.19 13.66
N ARG A 54 -1.95 -5.70 12.55
CA ARG A 54 -2.73 -6.95 12.54
C ARG A 54 -1.86 -8.21 12.52
N ARG A 55 -0.60 -8.10 12.08
CA ARG A 55 0.41 -9.18 12.23
C ARG A 55 0.75 -9.42 13.70
N SER A 56 0.86 -8.36 14.50
CA SER A 56 1.21 -8.45 15.93
C SER A 56 0.12 -9.09 16.81
N LYS A 57 -1.16 -9.00 16.42
CA LYS A 57 -2.30 -9.56 17.17
C LYS A 57 -2.43 -11.09 17.09
N LYS A 58 -1.65 -11.75 16.24
CA LYS A 58 -1.65 -13.21 16.05
C LYS A 58 -0.65 -13.96 16.96
N ARG A 59 -0.12 -13.32 18.00
CA ARG A 59 0.78 -13.94 18.99
C ARG A 59 0.04 -14.38 20.24
#